data_AF-A0A6A0AG13-F1
#
_entry.id   AF-A0A6A0AG13-F1
#
_cell.length_a   1.000
_cell.length_b   1.000
_cell.length_c   1.000
_cell.angle_alpha   90.00
_cell.angle_beta   90.00
_cell.angle_gamma   90.00
#
_symmetry.space_group_name_H-M   'P 1'
#
loop_
_entity.id
_entity.type
_entity.pdbx_description
1 polymer ?
#
loop_
_entity_poly.entity_id
_entity_poly.type
_entity_poly.pdbx_seq_one_letter_code
_entity_poly.pdbx_strand_id
1 'polypeptide(L)'
;AAEGLLAAVLALGLTPSPQQVAGTEAACAGLAALESLGTRRLLGLVASLAEAAWAGSGSSSLPSSAVVYEVGPRDGLQNERLPVSTAIKATSFISPKRVPQLADSAQVMSLISRRPGVIYPVLTPNMQGFESAVQAGATTVAVFGSASEAFSQANINC
;
A
#
# COMPACT_ATOMS: atom_id res chain seq x y z
N ALA A 1 -12.56 34.15 2.69
CA ALA A 1 -12.73 33.45 1.40
C ALA A 1 -11.40 32.96 0.83
N ALA A 2 -10.35 33.81 0.80
CA ALA A 2 -9.01 33.45 0.31
C ALA A 2 -8.29 32.32 1.10
N GLU A 3 -8.46 32.26 2.43
CA GLU A 3 -7.83 31.18 3.24
C GLU A 3 -8.39 29.79 2.93
N GLY A 4 -9.64 29.68 2.48
CA GLY A 4 -10.26 28.39 2.15
C GLY A 4 -9.73 27.79 0.84
N LEU A 5 -9.33 28.63 -0.11
CA LEU A 5 -8.79 28.17 -1.41
C LEU A 5 -7.35 27.69 -1.27
N LEU A 6 -6.54 28.39 -0.48
CA LEU A 6 -5.17 27.99 -0.17
C LEU A 6 -5.14 26.67 0.61
N ALA A 7 -6.08 26.47 1.54
CA ALA A 7 -6.26 25.21 2.26
C ALA A 7 -6.67 24.05 1.33
N ALA A 8 -7.50 24.30 0.32
CA ALA A 8 -7.91 23.29 -0.66
C ALA A 8 -6.77 22.87 -1.60
N VAL A 9 -5.93 23.82 -2.03
CA VAL A 9 -4.74 23.55 -2.86
C VAL A 9 -3.69 22.77 -2.08
N LEU A 10 -3.47 23.11 -0.80
CA LEU A 10 -2.58 22.37 0.10
C LEU A 10 -3.13 20.97 0.44
N ALA A 11 -4.44 20.82 0.60
CA ALA A 11 -5.09 19.53 0.89
C ALA A 11 -5.05 18.54 -0.28
N LEU A 12 -4.88 19.02 -1.53
CA LEU A 12 -4.71 18.19 -2.72
C LEU A 12 -3.26 17.70 -2.93
N GLY A 13 -2.34 18.00 -2.02
CA GLY A 13 -0.96 17.52 -2.09
C GLY A 13 -0.13 18.11 -3.26
N LEU A 14 -0.62 19.18 -3.87
CA LEU A 14 0.06 19.91 -4.95
C LEU A 14 1.12 20.87 -4.39
N THR A 15 2.04 20.37 -3.56
CA THR A 15 3.25 21.14 -3.25
C THR A 15 4.29 20.84 -4.33
N PRO A 16 4.73 21.84 -5.12
CA PRO A 16 5.78 21.61 -6.10
C PRO A 16 7.06 21.22 -5.37
N SER A 17 7.78 20.22 -5.90
CA SER A 17 9.09 19.85 -5.35
C SER A 17 10.04 21.05 -5.45
N PRO A 18 11.05 21.17 -4.56
CA PRO A 18 11.98 22.31 -4.54
C PRO A 18 12.73 22.54 -5.86
N GLN A 19 12.69 21.59 -6.80
CA GLN A 19 13.35 21.68 -8.10
C GLN A 19 12.49 22.32 -9.20
N GLN A 20 11.20 22.63 -8.97
CA GLN A 20 10.31 23.24 -9.98
C GLN A 20 10.11 24.76 -9.85
N VAL A 21 10.91 25.44 -9.01
CA VAL A 21 10.70 26.86 -8.66
C VAL A 21 11.16 27.86 -9.76
N ALA A 22 11.70 27.38 -10.89
CA ALA A 22 12.26 28.26 -11.92
C ALA A 22 11.23 28.94 -12.88
N GLY A 23 9.94 29.00 -12.55
CA GLY A 23 8.90 29.55 -13.45
C GLY A 23 7.65 30.11 -12.77
N THR A 24 7.76 30.69 -11.58
CA THR A 24 6.62 31.04 -10.71
C THR A 24 5.86 32.32 -11.07
N GLU A 25 6.29 33.11 -12.06
CA GLU A 25 5.56 34.34 -12.44
C GLU A 25 4.22 34.05 -13.14
N ALA A 26 4.09 32.92 -13.85
CA ALA A 26 2.83 32.54 -14.51
C ALA A 26 1.75 32.00 -13.54
N ALA A 27 2.16 31.46 -12.39
CA ALA A 27 1.25 30.88 -11.40
C ALA A 27 0.48 31.95 -10.61
N CYS A 28 1.10 33.10 -10.32
CA CYS A 28 0.48 34.20 -9.58
C CYS A 28 -0.58 34.97 -10.39
N ALA A 29 -0.44 35.04 -11.73
CA ALA A 29 -1.42 35.71 -12.59
C ALA A 29 -2.76 34.93 -12.70
N GLY A 30 -2.72 33.60 -12.56
CA GLY A 30 -3.90 32.74 -12.64
C GLY A 30 -4.82 32.83 -11.41
N LEU A 31 -4.26 33.08 -10.22
CA LEU A 31 -4.99 33.13 -8.95
C LEU A 31 -6.00 34.30 -8.88
N ALA A 32 -5.67 35.45 -9.48
CA ALA A 32 -6.57 36.62 -9.52
C ALA A 32 -7.79 36.40 -10.44
N ALA A 33 -7.66 35.59 -11.50
CA ALA A 33 -8.77 35.31 -12.42
C ALA A 33 -9.81 34.35 -11.82
N LEU A 34 -9.40 33.51 -10.87
CA LEU A 34 -10.25 32.50 -10.22
C LEU A 34 -11.33 33.11 -9.31
N GLU A 35 -11.09 34.30 -8.74
CA GLU A 35 -12.05 34.95 -7.82
C GLU A 35 -13.36 35.39 -8.51
N SER A 36 -13.33 35.60 -9.84
CA SER A 36 -14.51 36.00 -10.63
C SER A 36 -15.37 34.84 -11.13
N LEU A 37 -14.90 33.59 -10.95
CA LEU A 37 -15.55 32.40 -11.49
C LEU A 37 -16.54 31.81 -10.48
N GLY A 38 -17.81 31.69 -10.88
CA GLY A 38 -18.81 30.97 -10.08
C GLY A 38 -18.41 29.49 -9.85
N THR A 39 -18.90 28.92 -8.74
CA THR A 39 -18.45 27.63 -8.16
C THR A 39 -18.35 26.48 -9.17
N ARG A 40 -19.27 26.37 -10.14
CA ARG A 40 -19.24 25.32 -11.18
C ARG A 40 -18.07 25.44 -12.15
N ARG A 41 -17.68 26.66 -12.52
CA ARG A 41 -16.53 26.90 -13.40
C ARG A 41 -15.22 26.65 -12.66
N LEU A 42 -15.17 27.00 -11.37
CA LEU A 42 -14.00 26.78 -10.53
C LEU A 42 -13.73 25.28 -10.31
N LEU A 43 -14.77 24.48 -10.06
CA LEU A 43 -14.68 23.01 -10.00
C LEU A 43 -14.16 22.39 -11.31
N GLY A 44 -14.66 22.84 -12.46
CA GLY A 44 -14.18 22.34 -13.77
C GLY A 44 -12.71 22.69 -14.06
N LEU A 45 -12.26 23.86 -13.61
CA LEU A 45 -10.89 24.32 -13.78
C LEU A 45 -9.92 23.57 -12.86
N VAL A 46 -10.30 23.32 -11.60
CA VAL A 46 -9.54 22.48 -10.67
C VAL A 46 -9.42 21.05 -11.20
N ALA A 47 -10.51 20.47 -11.71
CA ALA A 47 -10.48 19.13 -12.32
C ALA A 47 -9.55 19.08 -13.55
N SER A 48 -9.62 20.08 -14.44
CA SER A 48 -8.77 20.14 -15.64
C SER A 48 -7.29 20.35 -15.29
N LEU A 49 -6.98 21.14 -14.26
CA LEU A 49 -5.62 21.34 -13.77
C LEU A 49 -5.07 20.07 -13.08
N ALA A 50 -5.91 19.35 -12.34
CA ALA A 50 -5.54 18.06 -11.75
C ALA A 50 -5.26 17.01 -12.84
N GLU A 51 -6.09 16.94 -13.89
CA GLU A 51 -5.86 16.08 -15.06
C GLU A 51 -4.56 16.46 -15.79
N ALA A 52 -4.31 17.75 -16.02
CA ALA A 52 -3.08 18.21 -16.66
C ALA A 52 -1.82 17.94 -15.81
N ALA A 53 -1.92 18.11 -14.49
CA ALA A 53 -0.83 17.79 -13.56
C ALA A 53 -0.50 16.30 -13.56
N TRP A 54 -1.52 15.43 -13.62
CA TRP A 54 -1.32 13.98 -13.74
C TRP A 54 -0.77 13.60 -15.12
N ALA A 55 -1.30 14.18 -16.20
CA ALA A 55 -0.85 13.93 -17.57
C ALA A 55 0.60 14.38 -17.83
N GLY A 56 1.07 15.43 -17.14
CA GLY A 56 2.45 15.92 -17.23
C GLY A 56 3.49 15.10 -16.44
N SER A 57 3.05 14.13 -15.64
CA SER A 57 3.90 13.39 -14.70
C SER A 57 4.47 12.06 -15.22
N GLY A 58 4.08 11.60 -16.41
CA GLY A 58 4.41 10.22 -16.82
C GLY A 58 4.72 10.05 -18.30
N SER A 59 6.00 10.04 -18.67
CA SER A 59 6.46 9.24 -19.83
C SER A 59 7.97 9.01 -19.96
N SER A 60 8.85 9.54 -19.10
CA SER A 60 10.32 9.39 -19.33
C SER A 60 11.10 8.55 -18.33
N SER A 61 10.50 7.93 -17.31
CA SER A 61 11.29 7.09 -16.39
C SER A 61 10.54 5.96 -15.67
N LEU A 62 9.41 5.48 -16.22
CA LEU A 62 8.81 4.27 -15.67
C LEU A 62 9.72 3.07 -15.96
N PRO A 63 9.89 2.16 -14.99
CA PRO A 63 10.72 0.98 -15.20
C PRO A 63 10.12 0.09 -16.29
N SER A 64 10.97 -0.55 -17.09
CA SER A 64 10.55 -1.48 -18.15
C SER A 64 9.92 -2.77 -17.62
N SER A 65 10.00 -3.02 -16.31
CA SER A 65 9.45 -4.19 -15.65
C SER A 65 9.12 -3.91 -14.18
N ALA A 66 8.14 -4.63 -13.64
CA ALA A 66 7.81 -4.62 -12.22
C ALA A 66 7.76 -6.05 -11.67
N VAL A 67 8.10 -6.21 -10.39
CA VAL A 67 7.93 -7.48 -9.65
C VAL A 67 6.63 -7.39 -8.87
N VAL A 68 5.73 -8.34 -9.11
CA VAL A 68 4.45 -8.43 -8.40
C VAL A 68 4.55 -9.50 -7.32
N TYR A 69 4.25 -9.12 -6.08
CA TYR A 69 4.10 -10.04 -4.96
C TYR A 69 2.62 -10.31 -4.72
N GLU A 70 2.19 -11.54 -4.99
CA GLU A 70 0.80 -11.96 -4.73
C GLU A 70 0.62 -12.25 -3.23
N VAL A 71 -0.21 -11.45 -2.57
CA VAL A 71 -0.47 -11.53 -1.12
C VAL A 71 -1.91 -11.96 -0.82
N GLY A 72 -2.79 -12.04 -1.82
CA GLY A 72 -4.19 -12.41 -1.69
C GLY A 72 -4.43 -13.71 -0.92
N PRO A 73 -3.70 -14.81 -1.23
CA PRO A 73 -3.82 -16.07 -0.50
C PRO A 73 -3.46 -16.01 1.00
N ARG A 74 -2.84 -14.92 1.49
CA ARG A 74 -2.53 -14.69 2.91
C ARG A 74 -3.29 -13.48 3.47
N ASP A 75 -2.92 -12.28 3.02
CA ASP A 75 -3.40 -11.01 3.56
C ASP A 75 -4.84 -10.72 3.15
N GLY A 76 -5.20 -11.09 1.91
CA GLY A 76 -6.57 -11.06 1.44
C GLY A 76 -7.45 -11.99 2.29
N LEU A 77 -7.07 -13.26 2.36
CA LEU A 77 -7.83 -14.28 3.10
C LEU A 77 -7.93 -14.00 4.59
N GLN A 78 -6.91 -13.40 5.21
CA GLN A 78 -6.94 -13.00 6.63
C GLN A 78 -8.08 -12.02 6.95
N ASN A 79 -8.48 -11.20 5.97
CA ASN A 79 -9.55 -10.22 6.12
C ASN A 79 -10.91 -10.73 5.64
N GLU A 80 -10.98 -11.96 5.13
CA GLU A 80 -12.25 -12.56 4.70
C GLU A 80 -13.08 -13.03 5.89
N ARG A 81 -14.40 -12.82 5.79
CA ARG A 81 -15.32 -13.17 6.89
C ARG A 81 -15.51 -14.68 7.05
N LEU A 82 -15.51 -15.39 5.93
CA LEU A 82 -15.78 -16.82 5.88
C LEU A 82 -14.47 -17.60 5.73
N PRO A 83 -14.31 -18.73 6.43
CA PRO A 83 -13.15 -19.58 6.27
C PRO A 83 -13.13 -20.19 4.86
N VAL A 84 -11.99 -20.04 4.19
CA VAL A 84 -11.75 -20.59 2.85
C VAL A 84 -11.00 -21.91 2.97
N SER A 85 -11.19 -22.82 2.02
CA SER A 85 -10.52 -24.14 2.04
C SER A 85 -8.99 -24.01 2.02
N THR A 86 -8.31 -24.94 2.68
CA THR A 86 -6.83 -25.00 2.79
C THR A 86 -6.12 -25.02 1.44
N ALA A 87 -6.76 -25.51 0.37
CA ALA A 87 -6.16 -25.66 -0.95
C ALA A 87 -5.79 -24.33 -1.65
N ILE A 88 -6.33 -23.19 -1.18
CA ILE A 88 -6.19 -21.87 -1.84
C ILE A 88 -5.32 -20.91 -1.01
N LYS A 89 -4.84 -21.33 0.17
CA LYS A 89 -4.13 -20.44 1.10
C LYS A 89 -2.63 -20.37 0.84
N ALA A 90 -2.04 -19.19 1.00
CA ALA A 90 -0.64 -19.02 1.38
C ALA A 90 -0.61 -18.64 2.86
N THR A 91 0.39 -19.08 3.59
CA THR A 91 0.27 -19.13 5.04
C THR A 91 1.18 -18.18 5.81
N SER A 92 0.83 -17.94 7.07
CA SER A 92 1.65 -17.28 8.08
C SER A 92 1.72 -18.18 9.32
N PHE A 93 2.89 -18.20 9.97
CA PHE A 93 3.10 -18.90 11.24
C PHE A 93 2.83 -17.95 12.40
N ILE A 94 1.56 -17.56 12.51
CA ILE A 94 0.99 -16.72 13.56
C ILE A 94 0.25 -17.60 14.57
N SER A 95 0.11 -17.14 15.81
CA SER A 95 -0.72 -17.79 16.82
C SER A 95 -2.14 -18.07 16.29
N PRO A 96 -2.60 -19.33 16.25
CA PRO A 96 -3.96 -19.69 15.84
C PRO A 96 -5.04 -19.06 16.71
N LYS A 97 -4.70 -18.67 17.94
CA LYS A 97 -5.61 -17.93 18.83
C LYS A 97 -5.88 -16.51 18.34
N ARG A 98 -4.90 -15.88 17.70
CA ARG A 98 -5.03 -14.51 17.14
C ARG A 98 -5.67 -14.54 15.76
N VAL A 99 -5.29 -15.50 14.92
CA VAL A 99 -5.83 -15.66 13.56
C VAL A 99 -6.20 -17.13 13.31
N PRO A 100 -7.42 -17.55 13.70
CA PRO A 100 -7.87 -18.94 13.54
C PRO A 100 -7.89 -19.44 12.10
N GLN A 101 -8.05 -18.52 11.15
CA GLN A 101 -8.09 -18.82 9.71
C GLN A 101 -6.77 -19.38 9.17
N LEU A 102 -5.66 -19.12 9.86
CA LEU A 102 -4.32 -19.58 9.53
C LEU A 102 -3.81 -20.64 10.52
N ALA A 103 -4.70 -21.41 11.14
CA ALA A 103 -4.29 -22.50 12.03
C ALA A 103 -3.65 -23.68 11.28
N ASP A 104 -3.93 -23.81 9.98
CA ASP A 104 -3.53 -24.92 9.11
C ASP A 104 -2.20 -24.68 8.37
N SER A 105 -1.36 -23.75 8.84
CA SER A 105 -0.14 -23.30 8.14
C SER A 105 0.84 -24.40 7.77
N ALA A 106 1.14 -25.31 8.70
CA ALA A 106 2.06 -26.40 8.44
C ALA A 106 1.51 -27.36 7.36
N GLN A 107 0.19 -27.59 7.35
CA GLN A 107 -0.47 -28.43 6.36
C GLN A 107 -0.51 -27.76 4.98
N VAL A 108 -0.75 -26.45 4.92
CA VAL A 108 -0.64 -25.69 3.66
C VAL A 108 0.77 -25.85 3.05
N MET A 109 1.82 -25.70 3.88
CA MET A 109 3.20 -25.78 3.42
C MET A 109 3.61 -27.17 2.94
N SER A 110 3.00 -28.23 3.44
CA SER A 110 3.24 -29.61 2.98
C SER A 110 2.47 -29.97 1.72
N LEU A 111 1.34 -29.29 1.44
CA LEU A 111 0.49 -29.57 0.28
C LEU A 111 0.82 -28.73 -0.95
N ILE A 112 1.51 -27.59 -0.81
CA ILE A 112 1.82 -26.71 -1.94
C ILE A 112 2.80 -27.37 -2.92
N SER A 113 2.44 -27.37 -4.20
CA SER A 113 3.37 -27.72 -5.28
C SER A 113 4.22 -26.51 -5.65
N ARG A 114 5.49 -26.52 -5.22
CA ARG A 114 6.42 -25.41 -5.43
C ARG A 114 6.97 -25.41 -6.85
N ARG A 115 6.79 -24.30 -7.57
CA ARG A 115 7.33 -24.13 -8.93
C ARG A 115 8.77 -23.62 -8.86
N PRO A 116 9.70 -24.16 -9.68
CA PRO A 116 11.05 -23.61 -9.79
C PRO A 116 11.03 -22.12 -10.14
N GLY A 117 11.85 -21.32 -9.47
CA GLY A 117 11.93 -19.87 -9.69
C GLY A 117 10.84 -19.03 -9.01
N VAL A 118 9.88 -19.66 -8.31
CA VAL A 118 8.86 -18.95 -7.52
C VAL A 118 9.24 -18.98 -6.04
N ILE A 119 9.19 -17.82 -5.39
CA ILE A 119 9.47 -17.68 -3.96
C ILE A 119 8.13 -17.69 -3.21
N TYR A 120 8.06 -18.47 -2.13
CA TYR A 120 6.87 -18.61 -1.28
C TYR A 120 7.19 -18.09 0.13
N PRO A 121 7.24 -16.77 0.34
CA PRO A 121 7.54 -16.21 1.65
C PRO A 121 6.39 -16.46 2.61
N VAL A 122 6.71 -16.86 3.85
CA VAL A 122 5.74 -17.01 4.93
C VAL A 122 6.00 -15.98 6.03
N LEU A 123 4.93 -15.40 6.58
CA LEU A 123 5.06 -14.37 7.61
C LEU A 123 5.31 -14.99 9.00
N THR A 124 6.34 -14.53 9.69
CA THR A 124 6.77 -15.03 11.01
C THR A 124 6.92 -13.86 12.00
N PRO A 125 5.96 -13.62 12.91
CA PRO A 125 5.96 -12.46 13.80
C PRO A 125 6.94 -12.54 14.98
N ASN A 126 7.43 -13.75 15.30
CA ASN A 126 8.29 -14.01 16.44
C ASN A 126 9.13 -15.27 16.20
N MET A 127 10.03 -15.59 17.14
CA MET A 127 10.93 -16.74 17.02
C MET A 127 10.19 -18.07 16.95
N GLN A 128 9.11 -18.25 17.71
CA GLN A 128 8.32 -19.49 17.69
C GLN A 128 7.66 -19.74 16.33
N GLY A 129 7.11 -18.69 15.71
CA GLY A 129 6.56 -18.75 14.36
C GLY A 129 7.64 -19.06 13.32
N PHE A 130 8.82 -18.46 13.49
CA PHE A 130 9.98 -18.73 12.64
C PHE A 130 10.44 -20.19 12.71
N GLU A 131 10.61 -20.75 13.91
CA GLU A 131 10.99 -22.15 14.10
C GLU A 131 9.97 -23.11 13.46
N SER A 132 8.67 -22.81 13.64
CA SER A 132 7.59 -23.59 13.03
C SER A 132 7.62 -23.52 11.50
N ALA A 133 7.93 -22.34 10.94
CA ALA A 133 8.06 -22.15 9.50
C ALA A 133 9.23 -22.96 8.91
N VAL A 134 10.38 -22.96 9.59
CA VAL A 134 11.55 -23.74 9.20
C VAL A 134 11.23 -25.24 9.23
N GLN A 135 10.57 -25.72 10.28
CA GLN A 135 10.14 -27.13 10.37
C GLN A 135 9.14 -27.53 9.28
N ALA A 136 8.29 -26.61 8.84
CA ALA A 136 7.38 -26.81 7.72
C ALA A 136 8.07 -26.68 6.33
N GLY A 137 9.38 -26.49 6.31
CA GLY A 137 10.19 -26.42 5.09
C GLY A 137 10.05 -25.10 4.34
N ALA A 138 9.72 -24.00 5.02
CA ALA A 138 9.77 -22.68 4.41
C ALA A 138 11.23 -22.28 4.10
N THR A 139 11.46 -21.77 2.88
CA THR A 139 12.79 -21.31 2.44
C THR A 139 12.97 -19.81 2.57
N THR A 140 11.87 -19.07 2.76
CA THR A 140 11.86 -17.61 2.82
C THR A 140 10.84 -17.17 3.85
N VAL A 141 11.23 -16.22 4.69
CA VAL A 141 10.38 -15.67 5.74
C VAL A 141 10.22 -14.17 5.55
N ALA A 142 9.06 -13.67 5.94
CA ALA A 142 8.77 -12.24 6.00
C ALA A 142 8.55 -11.83 7.45
N VAL A 143 9.14 -10.70 7.83
CA VAL A 143 8.90 -10.03 9.11
C VAL A 143 8.17 -8.72 8.84
N PHE A 144 7.36 -8.27 9.79
CA PHE A 144 6.71 -6.96 9.71
C PHE A 144 7.09 -6.12 10.92
N GLY A 145 7.16 -4.81 10.69
CA GLY A 145 7.28 -3.80 11.72
C GLY A 145 6.31 -2.66 11.41
N SER A 146 6.21 -1.72 12.33
CA SER A 146 5.39 -0.52 12.17
C SER A 146 6.22 0.72 12.43
N ALA A 147 5.96 1.77 11.65
CA ALA A 147 6.48 3.11 11.92
C ALA A 147 5.71 3.85 13.02
N SER A 148 4.54 3.35 13.41
CA SER A 148 3.72 3.88 14.50
C SER A 148 3.84 3.00 15.74
N GLU A 149 4.28 3.61 16.85
CA GLU A 149 4.38 2.95 18.15
C GLU A 149 3.05 2.38 18.62
N ALA A 150 1.95 3.13 18.48
CA ALA A 150 0.62 2.68 18.86
C ALA A 150 0.19 1.42 18.08
N PHE A 151 0.57 1.33 16.80
CA PHE A 151 0.26 0.17 15.96
C PHE A 151 1.18 -1.02 16.27
N SER A 152 2.45 -0.79 16.65
CA SER A 152 3.33 -1.85 17.18
C SER A 152 2.72 -2.44 18.45
N GLN A 153 2.34 -1.60 19.41
CA GLN A 153 1.75 -2.05 20.67
C GLN A 153 0.46 -2.86 20.46
N ALA A 154 -0.42 -2.44 19.54
CA ALA A 154 -1.65 -3.16 19.25
C ALA A 154 -1.44 -4.53 18.59
N ASN A 155 -0.40 -4.70 17.75
CA ASN A 155 -0.23 -5.89 16.92
C ASN A 155 0.82 -6.87 17.45
N ILE A 156 1.92 -6.36 17.99
CA ILE A 156 3.06 -7.14 18.48
C ILE A 156 3.30 -6.99 19.99
N ASN A 157 2.52 -6.15 20.70
CA ASN A 157 2.65 -5.88 22.14
C ASN A 157 4.07 -5.43 22.54
N CYS A 158 4.71 -4.63 21.69
CA CYS A 158 5.99 -3.98 21.98
C CYS A 158 6.09 -2.58 21.37
#